data_AF-A0A956CRA7-F1
#
_entry.id   AF-A0A956CRA7-F1
#
_cell.length_a   1.000
_cell.length_b   1.000
_cell.length_c   1.000
_cell.angle_alpha   90.00
_cell.angle_beta   90.00
_cell.angle_gamma   90.00
#
_symmetry.space_group_name_H-M   'P 1'
#
loop_
_entity.id
_entity.type
_entity.pdbx_description
1 polymer ?
#
loop_
_entity_poly.entity_id
_entity_poly.type
_entity_poly.pdbx_seq_one_letter_code
_entity_poly.pdbx_strand_id
1 'polypeptide(L)'
;MSGGLEPLFRSDDGPDSALDVDGVAFSRAELFSLARGHARQLESLGVRPGDRVGLWAARHPLVPIALLGNAIAGAVSVPLNASLGADELAHVEADAAPKLIFHAPGHPPRVGTVPLHTLERKADGAGHRPAAMRMVDDAPLLVLYTSGTTGKPKGAVLTATNVARNLDGLAEAWALDPRDTIVHALPLFHVHGLVLGLFGA
;
A
#
# COMPACT_ATOMS: atom_id res chain seq x y z
N MET A 1 9.67 6.91 -19.58
CA MET A 1 8.95 8.22 -19.69
C MET A 1 7.79 8.15 -18.71
N SER A 2 7.81 8.99 -17.67
CA SER A 2 6.91 8.84 -16.52
C SER A 2 5.45 9.13 -16.91
N GLY A 3 4.70 8.09 -17.25
CA GLY A 3 3.24 8.17 -17.38
C GLY A 3 2.53 8.36 -16.03
N GLY A 4 3.26 8.61 -14.94
CA GLY A 4 2.75 8.56 -13.57
C GLY A 4 2.45 7.12 -13.13
N LEU A 5 1.84 6.96 -11.96
CA LEU A 5 1.29 5.67 -11.53
C LEU A 5 -0.09 5.40 -12.15
N GLU A 6 -0.74 6.41 -12.75
CA GLU A 6 -2.09 6.28 -13.27
C GLU A 6 -2.30 5.12 -14.25
N PRO A 7 -1.37 4.82 -15.19
CA PRO A 7 -1.51 3.66 -16.10
C PRO A 7 -1.60 2.33 -15.37
N LEU A 8 -0.97 2.19 -14.21
CA LEU A 8 -1.05 0.99 -13.36
C LEU A 8 -2.50 0.71 -12.92
N PHE A 9 -3.34 1.73 -12.77
CA PHE A 9 -4.71 1.57 -12.28
C PHE A 9 -5.77 1.58 -13.39
N ARG A 10 -5.38 1.64 -14.68
CA ARG A 10 -6.32 1.82 -15.80
C ARG A 10 -6.77 0.53 -16.49
N SER A 11 -5.92 -0.49 -16.53
CA SER A 11 -6.28 -1.82 -17.04
C SER A 11 -6.26 -2.83 -15.90
N ASP A 12 -7.04 -3.90 -16.03
CA ASP A 12 -6.95 -5.11 -15.21
C ASP A 12 -6.20 -6.24 -15.95
N ASP A 13 -5.90 -6.04 -17.23
CA ASP A 13 -5.21 -6.99 -18.10
C ASP A 13 -3.74 -7.12 -17.70
N GLY A 14 -3.22 -8.34 -17.69
CA GLY A 14 -1.85 -8.64 -17.29
C GLY A 14 -1.57 -10.14 -17.33
N PRO A 15 -0.40 -10.58 -16.83
CA PRO A 15 -0.08 -11.99 -16.75
C PRO A 15 -1.06 -12.74 -15.84
N ASP A 16 -1.18 -14.06 -16.07
CA ASP A 16 -2.01 -14.96 -15.26
C ASP A 16 -1.60 -14.96 -13.77
N SER A 17 -0.35 -14.61 -13.46
CA SER A 17 0.16 -14.36 -12.11
C SER A 17 0.97 -13.06 -12.09
N ALA A 18 0.54 -12.10 -11.28
CA ALA A 18 1.20 -10.80 -11.09
C ALA A 18 1.87 -10.68 -9.72
N LEU A 19 1.36 -11.37 -8.70
CA LEU A 19 1.90 -11.35 -7.34
C LEU A 19 1.70 -12.70 -6.66
N ASP A 20 2.75 -13.26 -6.06
CA ASP A 20 2.67 -14.40 -5.16
C ASP A 20 3.12 -13.98 -3.76
N VAL A 21 2.27 -14.28 -2.76
CA VAL A 21 2.62 -14.09 -1.35
C VAL A 21 2.43 -15.41 -0.63
N ASP A 22 3.54 -16.01 -0.20
CA ASP A 22 3.57 -17.26 0.55
C ASP A 22 2.83 -18.43 -0.16
N GLY A 23 2.97 -18.51 -1.49
CA GLY A 23 2.33 -19.52 -2.32
C GLY A 23 0.88 -19.21 -2.67
N VAL A 24 0.38 -18.03 -2.29
CA VAL A 24 -0.91 -17.51 -2.74
C VAL A 24 -0.67 -16.56 -3.91
N ALA A 25 -0.85 -17.10 -5.12
CA ALA A 25 -0.77 -16.34 -6.35
C ALA A 25 -2.06 -15.57 -6.64
N PHE A 26 -1.91 -14.34 -7.12
CA PHE A 26 -2.98 -13.49 -7.62
C PHE A 26 -2.68 -13.14 -9.08
N SER A 27 -3.66 -13.34 -9.94
CA SER A 27 -3.67 -12.66 -11.23
C SER A 27 -3.83 -11.16 -11.03
N ARG A 28 -3.47 -10.40 -12.05
CA ARG A 28 -3.63 -8.94 -12.01
C ARG A 28 -5.10 -8.55 -11.83
N ALA A 29 -6.02 -9.21 -12.54
CA ALA A 29 -7.45 -8.95 -12.42
C ALA A 29 -7.99 -9.22 -11.00
N GLU A 30 -7.56 -10.31 -10.36
CA GLU A 30 -7.94 -10.62 -8.98
C GLU A 30 -7.39 -9.59 -7.99
N LEU A 31 -6.11 -9.22 -8.12
CA LEU A 31 -5.45 -8.24 -7.27
C LEU A 31 -6.21 -6.91 -7.28
N PHE A 32 -6.55 -6.41 -8.47
CA PHE A 32 -7.25 -5.14 -8.62
C PHE A 32 -8.73 -5.21 -8.23
N SER A 33 -9.41 -6.35 -8.45
CA SER A 33 -10.78 -6.54 -7.93
C SER A 33 -10.82 -6.51 -6.40
N LEU A 34 -9.87 -7.18 -5.73
CA LEU A 34 -9.75 -7.16 -4.28
C LEU A 34 -9.34 -5.78 -3.75
N ALA A 35 -8.39 -5.11 -4.40
CA ALA A 35 -7.96 -3.77 -4.03
C ALA A 35 -9.10 -2.74 -4.14
N ARG A 36 -9.93 -2.83 -5.20
CA ARG A 36 -11.14 -2.00 -5.33
C ARG A 36 -12.21 -2.33 -4.28
N GLY A 37 -12.33 -3.60 -3.87
CA GLY A 37 -13.19 -3.98 -2.75
C GLY A 37 -12.74 -3.35 -1.42
N HIS A 38 -11.43 -3.33 -1.15
CA HIS A 38 -10.85 -2.61 -0.01
C HIS A 38 -11.07 -1.09 -0.13
N ALA A 39 -10.90 -0.49 -1.31
CA ALA A 39 -11.17 0.92 -1.53
C ALA A 39 -12.61 1.31 -1.18
N ARG A 40 -13.60 0.47 -1.53
CA ARG A 40 -15.00 0.69 -1.12
C ARG A 40 -15.21 0.54 0.39
N GLN A 41 -14.49 -0.39 1.03
CA GLN A 41 -14.53 -0.51 2.48
C GLN A 41 -14.03 0.79 3.14
N LEU A 42 -12.94 1.37 2.66
CA LEU A 42 -12.44 2.67 3.11
C LEU A 42 -13.49 3.77 2.98
N GLU A 43 -14.15 3.88 1.83
CA GLU A 43 -15.24 4.84 1.60
C GLU A 43 -16.40 4.64 2.60
N SER A 44 -16.79 3.39 2.87
CA SER A 44 -17.85 3.07 3.84
C SER A 44 -17.47 3.41 5.29
N LEU A 45 -16.17 3.41 5.60
CA LEU A 45 -15.60 3.86 6.88
C LEU A 45 -15.38 5.39 6.91
N GLY A 46 -15.81 6.08 5.85
CA GLY A 46 -15.75 7.53 5.73
C GLY A 46 -14.36 8.08 5.40
N VAL A 47 -13.41 7.24 4.98
CA VAL A 47 -12.08 7.68 4.51
C VAL A 47 -12.24 8.49 3.23
N ARG A 48 -11.51 9.61 3.14
CA ARG A 48 -11.50 10.50 1.99
C ARG A 48 -10.10 10.58 1.38
N PRO A 49 -9.96 10.95 0.10
CA PRO A 49 -8.65 11.21 -0.49
C PRO A 49 -7.81 12.17 0.38
N GLY A 50 -6.55 11.83 0.62
CA GLY A 50 -5.64 12.55 1.52
C GLY A 50 -5.72 12.16 3.00
N ASP A 51 -6.74 11.43 3.44
CA ASP A 51 -6.75 10.82 4.78
C ASP A 51 -5.61 9.79 4.87
N ARG A 52 -5.01 9.71 6.06
CA ARG A 52 -3.95 8.73 6.35
C ARG A 52 -4.56 7.45 6.88
N VAL A 53 -4.17 6.33 6.30
CA VAL A 53 -4.61 4.99 6.68
C VAL A 53 -3.39 4.19 7.11
N GLY A 54 -3.35 3.82 8.39
CA GLY A 54 -2.30 2.95 8.88
C GLY A 54 -2.50 1.52 8.40
N LEU A 55 -1.41 0.80 8.14
CA LEU A 55 -1.45 -0.60 7.81
C LEU A 55 -0.42 -1.36 8.62
N TRP A 56 -0.88 -2.21 9.53
CA TRP A 56 -0.03 -3.13 10.29
C TRP A 56 0.51 -4.21 9.35
N ALA A 57 1.70 -3.98 8.81
CA ALA A 57 2.26 -4.68 7.66
C ALA A 57 2.92 -6.00 8.05
N ALA A 58 2.12 -6.92 8.60
CA ALA A 58 2.52 -8.31 8.79
C ALA A 58 2.72 -9.01 7.44
N ARG A 59 3.49 -10.11 7.43
CA ARG A 59 3.63 -10.95 6.23
C ARG A 59 2.29 -11.68 5.97
N HIS A 60 1.46 -11.13 5.08
CA HIS A 60 0.14 -11.67 4.78
C HIS A 60 -0.36 -11.22 3.39
N PRO A 61 -1.01 -12.10 2.59
CA PRO A 61 -1.44 -11.79 1.23
C PRO A 61 -2.41 -10.60 1.10
N LEU A 62 -3.20 -10.29 2.13
CA LEU A 62 -4.11 -9.14 2.12
C LEU A 62 -3.41 -7.78 2.32
N VAL A 63 -2.17 -7.75 2.82
CA VAL A 63 -1.42 -6.50 3.03
C VAL A 63 -1.13 -5.77 1.71
N PRO A 64 -0.58 -6.40 0.66
CA PRO A 64 -0.40 -5.73 -0.63
C PRO A 64 -1.73 -5.29 -1.27
N ILE A 65 -2.80 -6.09 -1.13
CA ILE A 65 -4.15 -5.73 -1.58
C ILE A 65 -4.62 -4.43 -0.91
N ALA A 66 -4.43 -4.31 0.40
CA ALA A 66 -4.83 -3.12 1.17
C ALA A 66 -4.05 -1.87 0.75
N LEU A 67 -2.74 -2.00 0.48
CA LEU A 67 -1.90 -0.90 0.01
C LEU A 67 -2.34 -0.38 -1.35
N LEU A 68 -2.66 -1.29 -2.28
CA LEU A 68 -3.23 -0.92 -3.58
C LEU A 68 -4.62 -0.30 -3.43
N GLY A 69 -5.46 -0.85 -2.56
CA GLY A 69 -6.79 -0.30 -2.30
C GLY A 69 -6.76 1.10 -1.67
N ASN A 70 -5.79 1.37 -0.78
CA ASN A 70 -5.54 2.71 -0.26
C ASN A 70 -5.17 3.67 -1.39
N ALA A 71 -4.28 3.26 -2.30
CA ALA A 71 -3.91 4.06 -3.46
C ALA A 71 -5.12 4.35 -4.37
N ILE A 72 -5.94 3.34 -4.66
CA ILE A 72 -7.17 3.48 -5.46
C ILE A 72 -8.17 4.44 -4.80
N ALA A 73 -8.25 4.44 -3.46
CA ALA A 73 -9.09 5.37 -2.70
C ALA A 73 -8.49 6.79 -2.56
N GLY A 74 -7.28 7.02 -3.07
CA GLY A 74 -6.53 8.25 -2.85
C GLY A 74 -6.10 8.49 -1.40
N ALA A 75 -6.13 7.43 -0.57
CA ALA A 75 -5.69 7.50 0.82
C ALA A 75 -4.16 7.38 0.92
N VAL A 76 -3.58 8.09 1.88
CA VAL A 76 -2.13 8.04 2.14
C VAL A 76 -1.84 6.86 3.04
N SER A 77 -1.13 5.86 2.53
CA SER A 77 -0.76 4.70 3.33
C SER A 77 0.33 5.05 4.33
N VAL A 78 0.16 4.58 5.57
CA VAL A 78 1.20 4.59 6.61
C VAL A 78 1.51 3.14 6.98
N PRO A 79 2.37 2.44 6.22
CA PRO A 79 2.80 1.08 6.54
C PRO A 79 3.57 1.06 7.86
N LEU A 80 3.14 0.21 8.79
CA LEU A 80 3.68 0.09 10.13
C LEU A 80 4.39 -1.26 10.25
N ASN A 81 5.61 -1.25 10.78
CA ASN A 81 6.31 -2.49 11.10
C ASN A 81 5.50 -3.28 12.14
N ALA A 82 5.17 -4.54 11.82
CA ALA A 82 4.38 -5.40 12.69
C ALA A 82 5.09 -5.85 13.98
N SER A 83 6.31 -5.34 14.22
CA SER A 83 7.08 -5.50 15.45
C SER A 83 7.23 -4.21 16.27
N LEU A 84 6.57 -3.10 15.89
CA LEU A 84 6.62 -1.86 16.67
C LEU A 84 6.11 -2.08 18.10
N GLY A 85 6.83 -1.50 19.05
CA GLY A 85 6.40 -1.42 20.45
C GLY A 85 5.30 -0.36 20.67
N ALA A 86 4.79 -0.30 21.91
CA ALA A 86 3.76 0.65 22.30
C ALA A 86 4.17 2.11 22.09
N ASP A 87 5.38 2.47 22.52
CA ASP A 87 5.86 3.86 22.45
C ASP A 87 6.09 4.31 21.01
N GLU A 88 6.57 3.42 20.15
CA GLU A 88 6.81 3.73 18.74
C GLU A 88 5.50 3.85 17.97
N LEU A 89 4.53 2.96 18.24
CA LEU A 89 3.20 3.07 17.64
C LEU A 89 2.49 4.34 18.11
N ALA A 90 2.53 4.65 19.41
CA ALA A 90 1.95 5.88 19.95
C ALA A 90 2.58 7.14 19.35
N HIS A 91 3.89 7.13 19.12
CA HIS A 91 4.56 8.21 18.40
C HIS A 91 4.04 8.35 16.96
N VAL A 92 3.93 7.25 16.21
CA VAL A 92 3.43 7.28 14.83
C VAL A 92 1.95 7.69 14.77
N GLU A 93 1.12 7.20 15.70
CA GLU A 93 -0.28 7.61 15.80
C GLU A 93 -0.41 9.11 16.08
N ALA A 94 0.43 9.67 16.94
CA ALA A 94 0.43 11.09 17.24
C ALA A 94 0.97 11.97 16.09
N ASP A 95 2.05 11.53 15.42
CA ASP A 95 2.73 12.30 14.38
C ASP A 95 2.01 12.20 13.02
N ALA A 96 1.64 10.99 12.59
CA ALA A 96 0.92 10.80 11.33
C ALA A 96 -0.60 10.99 11.47
N ALA A 97 -1.18 10.87 12.68
CA ALA A 97 -2.63 10.95 12.90
C ALA A 97 -3.44 10.15 11.85
N PRO A 98 -3.22 8.83 11.72
CA PRO A 98 -4.02 8.00 10.84
C PRO A 98 -5.46 7.94 11.35
N LYS A 99 -6.42 7.97 10.42
CA LYS A 99 -7.85 7.93 10.75
C LYS A 99 -8.27 6.58 11.33
N LEU A 100 -7.64 5.53 10.83
CA LEU A 100 -7.83 4.15 11.24
C LEU A 100 -6.58 3.34 10.87
N ILE A 101 -6.44 2.16 11.46
CA ILE A 101 -5.38 1.19 11.13
C ILE A 101 -6.01 -0.13 10.70
N PHE A 102 -5.58 -0.66 9.56
CA PHE A 102 -5.90 -2.03 9.15
C PHE A 102 -4.83 -3.02 9.60
N HIS A 103 -5.24 -4.25 9.87
CA HIS A 103 -4.34 -5.37 10.16
C HIS A 103 -4.82 -6.66 9.50
N ALA A 104 -3.89 -7.57 9.22
CA ALA A 104 -4.24 -8.90 8.74
C ALA A 104 -5.00 -9.72 9.82
N PRO A 105 -5.90 -10.65 9.43
CA PRO A 105 -6.52 -11.59 10.36
C PRO A 105 -5.48 -12.31 11.23
N GLY A 106 -5.74 -12.41 12.54
CA GLY A 106 -4.81 -13.06 13.48
C GLY A 106 -3.55 -12.25 13.84
N HIS A 107 -3.34 -11.08 13.25
CA HIS A 107 -2.17 -10.22 13.48
C HIS A 107 -2.51 -8.78 13.88
N PRO A 108 -3.39 -8.52 14.86
CA PRO A 108 -3.66 -7.16 15.30
C PRO A 108 -2.46 -6.54 16.03
N PRO A 109 -2.25 -5.22 15.96
CA PRO A 109 -1.41 -4.53 16.92
C PRO A 109 -2.00 -4.75 18.33
N ARG A 110 -1.14 -4.98 19.32
CA ARG A 110 -1.56 -5.24 20.73
C ARG A 110 -1.75 -3.97 21.55
N VAL A 111 -1.45 -2.83 20.96
CA VAL A 111 -1.34 -1.50 21.56
C VAL A 111 -1.80 -0.47 20.54
N GLY A 112 -2.01 0.77 20.96
CA GLY A 112 -2.52 1.85 20.11
C GLY A 112 -3.89 2.34 20.55
N THR A 113 -4.27 3.49 20.01
CA THR A 113 -5.51 4.21 20.34
C THR A 113 -6.39 4.49 19.13
N VAL A 114 -5.83 4.35 17.92
CA VAL A 114 -6.53 4.55 16.66
C VAL A 114 -7.47 3.36 16.37
N PRO A 115 -8.67 3.57 15.80
CA PRO A 115 -9.59 2.49 15.47
C PRO A 115 -8.95 1.40 14.59
N LEU A 116 -9.09 0.14 15.01
CA LEU A 116 -8.54 -1.02 14.32
C LEU A 116 -9.61 -1.70 13.46
N HIS A 117 -9.23 -2.08 12.24
CA HIS A 117 -10.05 -2.88 11.34
C HIS A 117 -9.29 -4.11 10.84
N THR A 118 -9.98 -5.25 10.79
CA THR A 118 -9.40 -6.46 10.20
C THR A 118 -9.57 -6.40 8.69
N LEU A 119 -8.52 -6.76 7.95
CA LEU A 119 -8.56 -6.91 6.50
C LEU A 119 -9.45 -8.09 6.11
N GLU A 120 -10.28 -7.88 5.09
CA GLU A 120 -11.16 -8.89 4.53
C GLU A 120 -10.79 -9.19 3.08
N ARG A 121 -10.92 -10.46 2.67
CA ARG A 121 -10.82 -10.84 1.26
C ARG A 121 -12.16 -10.56 0.58
N LYS A 122 -12.36 -9.32 0.14
CA LYS A 122 -13.61 -8.88 -0.49
C LYS A 122 -13.34 -8.26 -1.85
N ALA A 123 -13.91 -8.85 -2.90
CA ALA A 123 -13.87 -8.28 -4.24
C ALA A 123 -14.80 -7.07 -4.34
N ASP A 124 -14.54 -6.20 -5.32
CA ASP A 124 -15.34 -5.02 -5.62
C ASP A 124 -16.82 -5.33 -5.86
N GLY A 125 -17.19 -6.53 -6.33
CA GLY A 125 -18.58 -6.84 -6.66
C GLY A 125 -19.02 -6.06 -7.92
N ALA A 126 -19.80 -6.71 -8.78
CA ALA A 126 -20.04 -6.25 -10.14
C ALA A 126 -20.51 -4.78 -10.22
N GLY A 127 -19.72 -3.94 -10.91
CA GLY A 127 -20.24 -2.72 -11.57
C GLY A 127 -20.00 -1.36 -10.93
N HIS A 128 -19.30 -1.23 -9.79
CA HIS A 128 -19.02 0.09 -9.20
C HIS A 128 -17.51 0.38 -9.10
N ARG A 129 -17.06 1.39 -9.84
CA ARG A 129 -15.69 1.92 -9.77
C ARG A 129 -15.69 3.04 -8.73
N PRO A 130 -14.87 2.95 -7.66
CA PRO A 130 -14.75 4.03 -6.67
C PRO A 130 -14.52 5.38 -7.36
N ALA A 131 -15.18 6.43 -6.90
CA ALA A 131 -15.06 7.77 -7.51
C ALA A 131 -13.63 8.33 -7.39
N ALA A 132 -12.86 7.81 -6.43
CA ALA A 132 -11.51 8.25 -6.08
C ALA A 132 -10.39 7.74 -7.02
N MET A 133 -10.71 7.09 -8.14
CA MET A 133 -9.74 6.47 -9.07
C MET A 133 -8.76 7.46 -9.76
N ARG A 134 -8.77 8.74 -9.37
CA ARG A 134 -7.82 9.74 -9.85
C ARG A 134 -6.69 9.90 -8.83
N MET A 135 -5.68 9.05 -8.98
CA MET A 135 -4.34 9.37 -8.50
C MET A 135 -3.92 10.69 -9.16
N VAL A 136 -3.93 11.79 -8.40
CA VAL A 136 -3.46 13.08 -8.89
C VAL A 136 -1.94 13.08 -8.78
N ASP A 137 -1.26 13.52 -9.84
CA ASP A 137 0.18 13.73 -9.81
C ASP A 137 0.57 14.64 -8.63
N ASP A 138 1.67 14.31 -7.96
CA ASP A 138 2.14 14.94 -6.71
C ASP A 138 1.26 14.79 -5.44
N ALA A 139 0.14 14.06 -5.48
CA ALA A 139 -0.56 13.70 -4.25
C ALA A 139 0.31 12.77 -3.36
N PRO A 140 0.35 12.98 -2.03
CA PRO A 140 0.95 12.04 -1.10
C PRO A 140 0.34 10.64 -1.25
N LEU A 141 1.19 9.63 -1.36
CA LEU A 141 0.79 8.23 -1.49
C LEU A 141 1.22 7.42 -0.27
N LEU A 142 2.44 7.65 0.22
CA LEU A 142 3.02 6.92 1.35
C LEU A 142 3.56 7.89 2.40
N VAL A 143 3.45 7.52 3.67
CA VAL A 143 4.29 8.03 4.75
C VAL A 143 5.09 6.86 5.33
N LEU A 144 6.40 6.85 5.08
CA LEU A 144 7.29 5.79 5.56
C LEU A 144 8.11 6.30 6.74
N TYR A 145 7.98 5.64 7.89
CA TYR A 145 8.78 5.99 9.05
C TYR A 145 10.19 5.42 8.95
N THR A 146 11.17 6.26 9.22
CA THR A 146 12.59 5.90 9.21
C THR A 146 13.20 6.14 10.59
N SER A 147 14.13 5.27 11.00
CA SER A 147 14.91 5.49 12.21
C SER A 147 15.84 6.69 11.98
N GLY A 148 15.51 7.82 12.60
CA GLY A 148 16.43 8.95 12.64
C GLY A 148 17.67 8.58 13.45
N THR A 149 18.85 9.01 13.01
CA THR A 149 20.10 8.82 13.78
C THR A 149 20.12 9.61 15.10
N THR A 150 19.25 10.61 15.22
CA THR A 150 19.08 11.45 16.41
C THR A 150 17.59 11.68 16.67
N GLY A 151 16.99 10.89 17.57
CA GLY A 151 15.63 11.10 18.07
C GLY A 151 14.56 10.13 17.54
N LYS A 152 13.29 10.51 17.73
CA LYS A 152 12.15 9.67 17.36
C LYS A 152 12.07 9.48 15.83
N PRO A 153 11.50 8.35 15.35
CA PRO A 153 11.31 8.11 13.93
C PRO A 153 10.57 9.25 13.22
N LYS A 154 10.92 9.51 11.96
CA LYS A 154 10.32 10.58 11.15
C LYS A 154 9.58 10.00 9.96
N GLY A 155 8.36 10.48 9.71
CA GLY A 155 7.57 10.12 8.54
C GLY A 155 8.07 10.81 7.27
N ALA A 156 8.66 10.05 6.35
CA ALA A 156 9.00 10.53 5.02
C ALA A 156 7.77 10.44 4.10
N VAL A 157 7.29 11.59 3.64
CA VAL A 157 6.15 11.66 2.71
C VAL A 157 6.65 11.42 1.28
N LEU A 158 6.09 10.41 0.61
CA LEU A 158 6.36 10.11 -0.79
C LEU A 158 5.10 10.34 -1.61
N THR A 159 5.22 11.14 -2.67
CA THR A 159 4.13 11.37 -3.62
C THR A 159 4.03 10.23 -4.63
N ALA A 160 2.90 10.16 -5.34
CA ALA A 160 2.74 9.28 -6.49
C ALA A 160 3.88 9.46 -7.52
N THR A 161 4.31 10.72 -7.73
CA THR A 161 5.43 11.05 -8.61
C THR A 161 6.76 10.49 -8.10
N ASN A 162 7.02 10.58 -6.78
CA ASN A 162 8.25 10.00 -6.22
C ASN A 162 8.31 8.49 -6.45
N VAL A 163 7.19 7.79 -6.23
CA VAL A 163 7.09 6.34 -6.43
C VAL A 163 7.27 5.97 -7.90
N ALA A 164 6.57 6.64 -8.83
CA ALA A 164 6.70 6.41 -10.27
C ALA A 164 8.15 6.63 -10.76
N ARG A 165 8.80 7.72 -10.32
CA ARG A 165 10.18 8.02 -10.72
C ARG A 165 11.18 7.02 -10.16
N ASN A 166 10.94 6.48 -8.96
CA ASN A 166 11.77 5.42 -8.41
C ASN A 166 11.64 4.12 -9.22
N LEU A 167 10.42 3.76 -9.63
CA LEU A 167 10.17 2.61 -10.50
C LEU A 167 10.85 2.76 -11.87
N ASP A 168 10.69 3.91 -12.52
CA ASP A 168 11.35 4.21 -13.80
C ASP A 168 12.87 4.02 -13.69
N GLY A 169 13.49 4.56 -12.63
CA GLY A 169 14.93 4.44 -12.40
C GLY A 169 15.39 3.02 -12.11
N LEU A 170 14.59 2.22 -11.39
CA LEU A 170 14.90 0.81 -11.12
C LEU A 170 14.78 -0.03 -12.40
N ALA A 171 13.73 0.18 -13.18
CA ALA A 171 13.53 -0.51 -14.46
C ALA A 171 14.68 -0.23 -15.44
N GLU A 172 15.15 1.02 -15.51
CA GLU A 172 16.30 1.40 -16.32
C GLU A 172 17.60 0.78 -15.78
N ALA A 173 17.90 0.94 -14.49
CA ALA A 173 19.16 0.49 -13.91
C ALA A 173 19.33 -1.03 -13.94
N TRP A 174 18.23 -1.78 -13.82
CA TRP A 174 18.25 -3.24 -13.79
C TRP A 174 17.84 -3.86 -15.14
N ALA A 175 17.52 -3.04 -16.13
CA ALA A 175 17.04 -3.45 -17.44
C ALA A 175 15.85 -4.41 -17.37
N LEU A 176 14.90 -4.13 -16.46
CA LEU A 176 13.72 -4.95 -16.25
C LEU A 176 12.83 -4.97 -17.51
N ASP A 177 12.31 -6.14 -17.83
CA ASP A 177 11.32 -6.37 -18.89
C ASP A 177 10.08 -7.11 -18.35
N PRO A 178 8.89 -6.95 -18.96
CA PRO A 178 7.66 -7.64 -18.55
C PRO A 178 7.73 -9.16 -18.39
N ARG A 179 8.76 -9.83 -18.91
CA ARG A 179 8.98 -11.28 -18.75
C ARG A 179 9.74 -11.63 -17.46
N ASP A 180 10.30 -10.65 -16.77
CA ASP A 180 11.05 -10.87 -15.55
C ASP A 180 10.14 -11.24 -14.37
N THR A 181 10.66 -12.08 -13.48
CA THR A 181 10.03 -12.36 -12.19
C THR A 181 10.98 -11.94 -11.09
N ILE A 182 10.52 -11.04 -10.23
CA ILE A 182 11.32 -10.50 -9.12
C ILE A 182 10.93 -11.20 -7.83
N VAL A 183 11.90 -11.86 -7.19
CA VAL A 183 11.72 -12.37 -5.83
C VAL A 183 12.03 -11.26 -4.85
N HIS A 184 11.02 -10.84 -4.11
CA HIS A 184 11.15 -9.71 -3.21
C HIS A 184 11.15 -10.14 -1.74
N ALA A 185 12.31 -10.05 -1.10
CA ALA A 185 12.53 -10.54 0.27
C ALA A 185 12.43 -9.45 1.36
N LEU A 186 12.26 -8.18 0.98
CA LEU A 186 12.22 -7.08 1.94
C LEU A 186 10.78 -6.78 2.42
N PRO A 187 10.59 -6.35 3.68
CA PRO A 187 9.26 -6.07 4.21
C PRO A 187 8.51 -4.96 3.47
N LEU A 188 7.17 -5.07 3.40
CA LEU A 188 6.27 -4.08 2.77
C LEU A 188 6.12 -2.76 3.55
N PHE A 189 6.87 -2.58 4.63
CA PHE A 189 7.00 -1.30 5.35
C PHE A 189 8.32 -0.57 5.06
N HIS A 190 9.18 -1.12 4.19
CA HIS A 190 10.35 -0.44 3.65
C HIS A 190 10.11 0.06 2.23
N VAL A 191 10.74 1.16 1.85
CA VAL A 191 10.51 1.81 0.55
C VAL A 191 10.79 0.87 -0.63
N HIS A 192 11.89 0.13 -0.63
CA HIS A 192 12.21 -0.81 -1.72
C HIS A 192 11.21 -1.98 -1.75
N GLY A 193 10.99 -2.56 -0.56
CA GLY A 193 9.79 -3.30 -0.14
C GLY A 193 8.55 -3.12 -1.00
N LEU A 194 8.03 -1.93 -0.81
CA LEU A 194 6.72 -1.50 -1.17
C LEU A 194 6.66 -0.91 -2.57
N VAL A 195 7.68 -0.17 -2.97
CA VAL A 195 7.70 0.50 -4.28
C VAL A 195 7.96 -0.53 -5.37
N LEU A 196 9.07 -1.27 -5.32
CA LEU A 196 9.40 -2.23 -6.37
C LEU A 196 8.48 -3.46 -6.34
N GLY A 197 8.33 -4.09 -5.18
CA GLY A 197 7.64 -5.37 -5.05
C GLY A 197 6.12 -5.33 -5.20
N LEU A 198 5.51 -4.14 -5.14
CA LEU A 198 4.05 -3.99 -5.26
C LEU A 198 3.62 -3.01 -6.34
N PHE A 199 4.14 -1.78 -6.32
CA PHE A 199 3.75 -0.78 -7.34
C PHE A 199 4.43 -1.01 -8.70
N GLY A 200 5.44 -1.88 -8.77
CA GLY A 200 6.06 -2.32 -10.02
C GLY A 200 5.53 -3.65 -10.58
N ALA A 201 4.60 -4.31 -9.88
CA ALA A 201 4.03 -5.60 -10.26
C ALA A 201 2.87 -5.49 -11.28
#